data_AF-A0AAN9MWE8-F1
#
_entry.id   AF-A0AAN9MWE8-F1
#
_cell.length_a   1.000
_cell.length_b   1.000
_cell.length_c   1.000
_cell.angle_alpha   90.00
_cell.angle_beta   90.00
_cell.angle_gamma   90.00
#
_symmetry.space_group_name_H-M   'P 1'
#
loop_
_entity.id
_entity.type
_entity.pdbx_description
1 polymer ?
#
loop_
_entity_poly.entity_id
_entity_poly.type
_entity_poly.pdbx_seq_one_letter_code
_entity_poly.pdbx_strand_id
1 'polypeptide(L)'
;MIRVSLHASNGSVYLILHIRIQFRRVIQRPSPPTEDAVVATHPLMRQDLIDYLASGCKSKEKWKIGTEHKKFGFELGSLRPMKYEQITELLNGIVERFDWDKIMEGDKIIGLKQGKQSISLEPGSQFKLSGAPLETLHQTCSEVNSHFYQVKVVAEEMGVGILGIDFRQKWGIKGILIRLKGRPIWTLVLKLT
;
A
#
# COMPACT_ATOMS: atom_id res chain seq x y z
N MET A 1 11.66 -7.25 11.45
CA MET A 1 10.89 -6.43 12.42
C MET A 1 11.48 -5.03 12.37
N ILE A 2 10.69 -4.02 12.00
CA ILE A 2 11.13 -2.62 11.92
C ILE A 2 10.54 -1.90 13.12
N ARG A 3 11.38 -1.25 13.92
CA ARG A 3 10.95 -0.41 15.05
C ARG A 3 11.39 1.02 14.75
N VAL A 4 10.46 1.97 14.88
CA VAL A 4 10.71 3.39 14.63
C VAL A 4 10.67 4.11 15.98
N SER A 5 11.67 4.94 16.23
CA SER A 5 11.78 5.76 17.43
C SER A 5 12.06 7.20 17.04
N LEU A 6 11.41 8.15 17.71
CA LEU A 6 11.71 9.58 17.57
C LEU A 6 12.63 9.99 18.72
N HIS A 7 13.70 10.72 18.39
CA HIS A 7 14.63 11.25 19.38
C HIS A 7 14.85 12.73 19.14
N ALA A 8 14.67 13.56 20.17
CA ALA A 8 14.86 15.00 20.10
C ALA A 8 16.12 15.40 20.89
N SER A 9 17.03 16.14 20.25
CA SER A 9 18.21 16.69 20.89
C SER A 9 18.63 17.99 20.20
N ASN A 10 19.01 19.00 20.98
CA ASN A 10 19.44 20.33 20.52
C ASN A 10 18.49 20.97 19.48
N GLY A 11 17.18 20.97 19.77
CA GLY A 11 16.17 21.61 18.91
C GLY A 11 15.89 20.90 17.59
N SER A 12 16.50 19.73 17.34
CA SER A 12 16.28 18.91 16.14
C SER A 12 15.62 17.59 16.49
N VAL A 13 14.69 17.13 15.63
CA VAL A 13 13.99 15.84 15.78
C VAL A 13 14.55 14.84 14.77
N TYR A 14 15.07 13.73 15.27
CA TYR A 14 15.65 12.66 14.47
C TYR A 14 14.70 11.45 14.41
N LEU A 15 14.48 10.94 13.20
CA LEU A 15 13.77 9.68 12.97
C LEU A 15 14.80 8.54 12.95
N ILE A 16 14.79 7.69 13.98
CA ILE A 16 15.71 6.56 14.09
C ILE A 16 14.98 5.28 13.66
N LEU A 17 15.47 4.65 12.58
CA LEU A 17 14.93 3.40 12.06
C LEU A 17 15.79 2.21 12.51
N HIS A 18 15.24 1.34 13.35
CA HIS A 18 15.88 0.07 13.71
C HIS A 18 15.37 -1.05 12.80
N ILE A 19 16.20 -1.50 11.85
CA ILE A 19 15.88 -2.59 10.93
C ILE A 19 16.60 -3.87 11.38
N ARG A 20 15.84 -4.91 11.74
CA ARG A 20 16.37 -6.26 12.00
C ARG A 20 16.12 -7.14 10.77
N ILE A 21 17.18 -7.41 10.00
CA ILE A 21 17.18 -8.29 8.81
C ILE A 21 17.52 -9.71 9.27
N GLN A 22 16.69 -10.69 8.92
CA GLN A 22 16.93 -12.12 9.13
C GLN A 22 17.18 -12.75 7.77
N PHE A 23 18.37 -13.32 7.54
CA PHE A 23 18.67 -14.06 6.31
C PHE A 23 18.19 -15.50 6.44
N ARG A 24 17.34 -15.96 5.51
CA ARG A 24 17.17 -17.40 5.22
C ARG A 24 17.91 -17.70 3.92
N ARG A 25 18.87 -18.62 3.96
CA ARG A 25 19.49 -19.19 2.76
C ARG A 25 18.45 -20.05 2.04
N VAL A 26 18.17 -19.70 0.79
CA VAL A 26 17.53 -20.61 -0.18
C VAL A 26 18.59 -20.87 -1.25
N ILE A 27 18.95 -22.13 -1.46
CA ILE A 27 19.86 -22.54 -2.53
C ILE A 27 18.99 -22.92 -3.74
N GLN A 28 19.12 -22.19 -4.84
CA GLN A 28 18.47 -22.49 -6.11
C GLN A 28 19.55 -22.88 -7.13
N ARG A 29 19.32 -23.94 -7.91
CA ARG A 29 20.26 -24.38 -8.96
C ARG A 29 20.11 -23.50 -10.21
N PRO A 30 21.20 -23.05 -10.84
CA PRO A 30 21.13 -22.19 -12.03
C PRO A 30 20.83 -22.99 -13.31
N SER A 31 20.06 -22.38 -14.21
CA SER A 31 19.89 -22.78 -15.61
C SER A 31 21.09 -22.29 -16.45
N PRO A 32 21.37 -22.88 -17.64
CA PRO A 32 22.53 -22.49 -18.45
C PRO A 32 22.41 -21.05 -19.00
N PRO A 33 23.54 -20.33 -19.14
CA PRO A 33 23.55 -18.91 -19.52
C PRO A 33 23.40 -18.70 -21.04
N THR A 34 22.55 -17.74 -21.41
CA THR A 34 22.53 -17.10 -22.73
C THR A 34 23.59 -15.99 -22.76
N GLU A 35 24.31 -15.81 -23.87
CA GLU A 35 25.41 -14.86 -24.05
C GLU A 35 24.98 -13.38 -24.09
N ASP A 36 24.42 -12.88 -22.99
CA ASP A 36 24.40 -11.44 -22.71
C ASP A 36 25.55 -11.11 -21.77
N ALA A 37 26.31 -10.06 -22.09
CA ALA A 37 27.44 -9.60 -21.28
C ALA A 37 26.96 -9.33 -19.84
N VAL A 38 27.34 -10.22 -18.92
CA VAL A 38 27.04 -10.09 -17.50
C VAL A 38 27.81 -8.88 -16.99
N VAL A 39 27.13 -7.74 -16.88
CA VAL A 39 27.68 -6.56 -16.19
C VAL A 39 28.03 -7.02 -14.78
N ALA A 40 29.31 -6.97 -14.42
CA ALA A 40 29.77 -7.35 -13.10
C ALA A 40 29.09 -6.46 -12.04
N THR A 41 28.08 -7.00 -11.37
CA THR A 41 27.38 -6.30 -10.28
C THR A 41 28.16 -6.47 -8.99
N HIS A 42 28.58 -5.37 -8.39
CA HIS A 42 29.21 -5.38 -7.06
C HIS A 42 28.13 -5.54 -5.97
N PRO A 43 28.39 -6.28 -4.87
CA PRO A 43 27.48 -6.34 -3.74
C PRO A 43 27.22 -4.96 -3.13
N LEU A 44 25.96 -4.69 -2.76
CA LEU A 44 25.59 -3.45 -2.08
C LEU A 44 26.36 -3.30 -0.77
N MET A 45 26.99 -2.14 -0.59
CA MET A 45 27.68 -1.73 0.61
C MET A 45 26.78 -0.84 1.48
N ARG A 46 27.20 -0.62 2.73
CA ARG A 46 26.52 0.31 3.65
C ARG A 46 26.32 1.69 3.02
N GLN A 47 27.31 2.17 2.25
CA GLN A 47 27.26 3.49 1.64
C GLN A 47 26.16 3.57 0.57
N ASP A 48 25.98 2.53 -0.25
CA ASP A 48 24.91 2.51 -1.25
C ASP A 48 23.52 2.63 -0.62
N LEU A 49 23.32 2.03 0.56
CA LEU A 49 22.06 2.14 1.30
C LEU A 49 21.84 3.54 1.86
N ILE A 50 22.90 4.21 2.31
CA ILE A 50 22.85 5.60 2.78
C ILE A 50 22.55 6.52 1.60
N ASP A 51 23.27 6.36 0.50
CA ASP A 51 23.15 7.19 -0.69
C ASP A 51 21.77 7.00 -1.35
N TYR A 52 21.23 5.79 -1.34
CA TYR A 52 19.87 5.53 -1.78
C TYR A 52 18.84 6.33 -0.97
N LEU A 53 18.96 6.37 0.36
CA LEU A 53 18.07 7.18 1.19
C LEU A 53 18.29 8.69 0.98
N ALA A 54 19.55 9.12 0.89
CA ALA A 54 19.92 10.51 0.64
C ALA A 54 19.44 11.01 -0.73
N SER A 55 19.35 10.13 -1.74
CA SER A 55 18.78 10.46 -3.06
C SER A 55 17.31 10.88 -3.00
N GLY A 56 16.61 10.56 -1.90
CA GLY A 56 15.25 11.02 -1.63
C GLY A 56 15.14 12.47 -1.15
N CYS A 57 16.26 13.13 -0.80
CA CYS A 57 16.25 14.52 -0.37
C CYS A 57 15.84 15.44 -1.52
N LYS A 58 14.86 16.31 -1.26
CA LYS A 58 14.36 17.28 -2.24
C LYS A 58 14.38 18.69 -1.68
N SER A 59 14.63 19.65 -2.56
CA SER A 59 14.45 21.06 -2.28
C SER A 59 12.97 21.39 -2.01
N LYS A 60 12.71 22.47 -1.27
CA LYS A 60 11.38 22.81 -0.74
C LYS A 60 10.33 22.94 -1.84
N GLU A 61 10.70 23.49 -2.99
CA GLU A 61 9.83 23.66 -4.16
C GLU A 61 9.42 22.32 -4.81
N LYS A 62 10.11 21.23 -4.50
CA LYS A 62 9.80 19.87 -4.95
C LYS A 62 9.04 19.05 -3.90
N TRP A 63 8.78 19.60 -2.72
CA TRP A 63 7.99 18.93 -1.69
C TRP A 63 6.54 18.75 -2.15
N LYS A 64 5.98 17.59 -1.81
CA LYS A 64 4.64 17.14 -2.14
C LYS A 64 4.04 16.38 -0.95
N ILE A 65 2.71 16.24 -0.98
CA ILE A 65 1.90 15.57 0.01
C ILE A 65 1.37 14.28 -0.61
N GLY A 66 1.81 13.14 -0.08
CA GLY A 66 1.19 11.84 -0.36
C GLY A 66 0.26 11.45 0.79
N THR A 67 -0.95 11.01 0.49
CA THR A 67 -1.92 10.58 1.50
C THR A 67 -2.33 9.14 1.28
N GLU A 68 -2.34 8.37 2.37
CA GLU A 68 -2.90 7.02 2.37
C GLU A 68 -4.05 6.93 3.37
N HIS A 69 -5.08 6.18 3.03
CA HIS A 69 -6.15 5.88 3.97
C HIS A 69 -6.74 4.49 3.71
N LYS A 70 -7.10 3.81 4.80
CA LYS A 70 -7.63 2.44 4.80
C LYS A 70 -9.11 2.46 5.13
N LYS A 71 -9.84 1.50 4.57
CA LYS A 71 -11.27 1.33 4.83
C LYS A 71 -11.60 -0.13 5.02
N PHE A 72 -12.63 -0.39 5.82
CA PHE A 72 -13.24 -1.69 5.99
C PHE A 72 -14.50 -1.78 5.15
N GLY A 73 -14.58 -2.78 4.27
CA GLY A 73 -15.83 -3.15 3.62
C GLY A 73 -16.65 -4.12 4.48
N PHE A 74 -17.97 -3.95 4.48
CA PHE A 74 -18.88 -4.84 5.19
C PHE A 74 -20.21 -5.00 4.45
N GLU A 75 -20.87 -6.14 4.59
CA GLU A 75 -22.21 -6.37 4.02
C GLU A 75 -23.27 -5.59 4.80
N LEU A 76 -24.16 -4.85 4.14
CA LEU A 76 -25.19 -4.06 4.83
C LEU A 76 -26.19 -4.94 5.60
N GLY A 77 -26.58 -6.09 5.04
CA GLY A 77 -27.56 -6.99 5.66
C GLY A 77 -27.04 -7.75 6.88
N SER A 78 -25.77 -8.16 6.88
CA SER A 78 -25.20 -9.02 7.93
C SER A 78 -24.18 -8.31 8.84
N LEU A 79 -23.69 -7.15 8.41
CA LEU A 79 -22.59 -6.39 9.01
C LEU A 79 -21.27 -7.17 9.10
N ARG A 80 -21.16 -8.29 8.38
CA ARG A 80 -19.95 -9.10 8.28
C ARG A 80 -18.94 -8.43 7.36
N PRO A 81 -17.62 -8.67 7.57
CA PRO A 81 -16.61 -8.15 6.67
C PRO A 81 -16.82 -8.67 5.26
N MET A 82 -16.45 -7.86 4.27
CA MET A 82 -16.32 -8.34 2.90
C MET A 82 -15.32 -9.50 2.82
N LYS A 83 -15.73 -10.55 2.10
CA LYS A 83 -14.86 -11.64 1.68
C LYS A 83 -14.00 -11.20 0.50
N TYR A 84 -13.00 -12.01 0.16
CA TYR A 84 -12.11 -11.69 -0.96
C TYR A 84 -12.82 -11.61 -2.30
N GLU A 85 -13.83 -12.46 -2.52
CA GLU A 85 -14.62 -12.50 -3.73
C GLU A 85 -15.37 -11.18 -3.94
N GLN A 86 -15.96 -10.64 -2.86
CA GLN A 86 -16.62 -9.33 -2.86
C GLN A 86 -15.60 -8.19 -3.05
N ILE A 87 -14.40 -8.30 -2.50
CA ILE A 87 -13.35 -7.29 -2.76
C ILE A 87 -12.95 -7.32 -4.24
N THR A 88 -12.82 -8.50 -4.83
CA THR A 88 -12.47 -8.69 -6.24
C THR A 88 -13.55 -8.09 -7.15
N GLU A 89 -14.82 -8.32 -6.84
CA GLU A 89 -15.96 -7.72 -7.53
C GLU A 89 -15.94 -6.19 -7.44
N LEU A 90 -15.70 -5.63 -6.24
CA LEU A 90 -15.54 -4.18 -6.06
C LEU A 90 -14.41 -3.61 -6.92
N LEU A 91 -13.24 -4.26 -6.94
CA LEU A 91 -12.10 -3.79 -7.74
C LEU A 91 -12.38 -3.89 -9.25
N ASN A 92 -13.04 -4.95 -9.71
CA ASN A 92 -13.43 -5.07 -11.12
C ASN A 92 -14.47 -4.02 -11.52
N GLY A 93 -15.46 -3.73 -10.68
CA GLY A 93 -16.43 -2.68 -10.95
C GLY A 93 -15.79 -1.28 -11.03
N ILE A 94 -14.72 -1.04 -10.25
CA ILE A 94 -13.95 0.20 -10.36
C ILE A 94 -13.19 0.27 -11.69
N VAL A 95 -12.56 -0.82 -12.11
CA VAL A 95 -11.84 -0.91 -13.40
C VAL A 95 -12.77 -0.61 -14.57
N GLU A 96 -13.94 -1.23 -14.60
CA GLU A 96 -14.91 -1.11 -15.70
C GLU A 96 -15.45 0.31 -15.87
N ARG A 97 -15.49 1.12 -14.80
CA ARG A 97 -16.15 2.43 -14.80
C ARG A 97 -15.20 3.62 -14.76
N PHE A 98 -14.01 3.44 -14.19
CA PHE A 98 -13.14 4.56 -13.82
C PHE A 98 -11.72 4.44 -14.35
N ASP A 99 -11.47 3.54 -15.31
CA ASP A 99 -10.19 3.45 -16.05
C ASP A 99 -8.98 3.24 -15.13
N TRP A 100 -9.09 2.22 -14.28
CA TRP A 100 -7.99 1.74 -13.43
C TRP A 100 -7.37 0.48 -14.03
N ASP A 101 -6.05 0.38 -13.95
CA ASP A 101 -5.30 -0.81 -14.33
C ASP A 101 -5.32 -1.85 -13.19
N LYS A 102 -5.52 -3.12 -13.53
CA LYS A 102 -5.45 -4.22 -12.57
C LYS A 102 -4.00 -4.53 -12.18
N ILE A 103 -3.75 -4.69 -10.88
CA ILE A 103 -2.51 -5.26 -10.37
C ILE A 103 -2.78 -6.72 -9.98
N MET A 104 -2.07 -7.65 -10.63
CA MET A 104 -2.27 -9.10 -10.49
C MET A 104 -1.11 -9.77 -9.75
N GLU A 105 -1.40 -10.79 -8.93
CA GLU A 105 -0.43 -11.75 -8.37
C GLU A 105 -0.92 -13.15 -8.76
N GLY A 106 -0.33 -13.71 -9.83
CA GLY A 106 -0.89 -14.90 -10.48
C GLY A 106 -2.23 -14.58 -11.16
N ASP A 107 -3.25 -15.37 -10.85
CA ASP A 107 -4.64 -15.21 -11.31
C ASP A 107 -5.47 -14.26 -10.44
N LYS A 108 -4.90 -13.74 -9.34
CA LYS A 108 -5.60 -12.95 -8.34
C LYS A 108 -5.37 -11.46 -8.52
N ILE A 109 -6.45 -10.68 -8.53
CA ILE A 109 -6.37 -9.23 -8.40
C ILE A 109 -5.98 -8.87 -6.96
N ILE A 110 -4.94 -8.05 -6.81
CA ILE A 110 -4.37 -7.67 -5.51
C ILE A 110 -4.35 -6.15 -5.28
N GLY A 111 -4.80 -5.40 -6.27
CA GLY A 111 -4.85 -3.94 -6.25
C GLY A 111 -5.19 -3.35 -7.61
N LEU A 112 -5.22 -2.03 -7.66
CA LEU A 112 -5.42 -1.23 -8.86
C LEU A 112 -4.39 -0.12 -8.94
N LYS A 113 -4.14 0.39 -10.14
CA LYS A 113 -3.28 1.56 -10.38
C LYS A 113 -3.96 2.53 -11.34
N GLN A 114 -3.81 3.83 -11.08
CA GLN A 114 -4.21 4.88 -12.00
C GLN A 114 -3.22 6.04 -11.88
N GLY A 115 -2.40 6.24 -12.92
CA GLY A 115 -1.32 7.22 -12.87
C GLY A 115 -0.36 6.99 -11.69
N LYS A 116 -0.32 7.95 -10.75
CA LYS A 116 0.48 7.88 -9.51
C LYS A 116 -0.30 7.39 -8.28
N GLN A 117 -1.56 7.03 -8.45
CA GLN A 117 -2.41 6.48 -7.40
C GLN A 117 -2.41 4.94 -7.47
N SER A 118 -2.64 4.31 -6.33
CA SER A 118 -2.88 2.87 -6.27
C SER A 118 -3.90 2.50 -5.20
N ILE A 119 -4.69 1.47 -5.48
CA ILE A 119 -5.51 0.78 -4.48
C ILE A 119 -4.81 -0.54 -4.16
N SER A 120 -4.65 -0.85 -2.88
CA SER A 120 -3.99 -2.07 -2.44
C SER A 120 -4.76 -2.78 -1.35
N LEU A 121 -4.68 -4.11 -1.33
CA LEU A 121 -5.24 -4.93 -0.26
C LEU A 121 -4.23 -5.12 0.87
N GLU A 122 -4.75 -4.97 2.09
CA GLU A 122 -4.06 -5.23 3.35
C GLU A 122 -4.52 -6.60 3.91
N PRO A 123 -3.76 -7.20 4.85
CA PRO A 123 -4.02 -8.58 5.31
C PRO A 123 -5.37 -8.80 5.99
N GLY A 124 -6.14 -7.77 6.35
CA GLY A 124 -7.42 -7.92 7.03
C GLY A 124 -8.63 -7.58 6.17
N SER A 125 -8.53 -7.77 4.85
CA SER A 125 -9.56 -7.36 3.89
C SER A 125 -9.80 -5.84 3.85
N GLN A 126 -8.90 -5.04 4.41
CA GLN A 126 -8.93 -3.60 4.19
C GLN A 126 -8.38 -3.29 2.80
N PHE A 127 -9.02 -2.36 2.11
CA PHE A 127 -8.42 -1.75 0.93
C PHE A 127 -7.94 -0.35 1.27
N LYS A 128 -6.79 0.01 0.69
CA LYS A 128 -6.05 1.23 0.97
C LYS A 128 -5.88 2.01 -0.32
N LEU A 129 -6.23 3.29 -0.31
CA LEU A 129 -5.73 4.23 -1.31
C LEU A 129 -4.32 4.66 -0.91
N SER A 130 -3.38 4.60 -1.85
CA SER A 130 -2.12 5.35 -1.81
C SER A 130 -2.21 6.42 -2.89
N GLY A 131 -2.35 7.67 -2.46
CA GLY A 131 -2.58 8.83 -3.31
C GLY A 131 -1.33 9.30 -4.06
N ALA A 132 -1.53 10.15 -5.05
CA ALA A 132 -0.44 10.78 -5.77
C ALA A 132 0.32 11.78 -4.86
N PRO A 133 1.59 12.09 -5.17
CA PRO A 133 2.29 13.20 -4.54
C PRO A 133 1.76 14.53 -5.08
N LEU A 134 0.96 15.24 -4.27
CA LEU A 134 0.23 16.46 -4.63
C LEU A 134 0.83 17.72 -4.01
N GLU A 135 0.51 18.90 -4.54
CA GLU A 135 1.07 20.17 -4.08
C GLU A 135 0.31 20.79 -2.91
N THR A 136 -1.01 20.58 -2.88
CA THR A 136 -1.88 21.26 -1.93
C THR A 136 -2.85 20.29 -1.26
N LEU A 137 -3.27 20.65 -0.05
CA LEU A 137 -4.29 19.89 0.68
C LEU A 137 -5.64 19.88 -0.06
N HIS A 138 -5.93 20.88 -0.89
CA HIS A 138 -7.15 20.90 -1.71
C HIS A 138 -7.12 19.82 -2.79
N GLN A 139 -5.96 19.62 -3.43
CA GLN A 139 -5.78 18.51 -4.37
C GLN A 139 -5.93 17.16 -3.64
N THR A 140 -5.34 17.01 -2.45
CA THR A 140 -5.51 15.81 -1.62
C THR A 140 -6.99 15.57 -1.28
N CYS A 141 -7.73 16.59 -0.88
CA CYS A 141 -9.16 16.49 -0.58
C CYS A 141 -9.96 16.04 -1.81
N SER A 142 -9.67 16.63 -2.98
CA SER A 142 -10.28 16.24 -4.25
C SER A 142 -9.99 14.78 -4.61
N GLU A 143 -8.75 14.31 -4.44
CA GLU A 143 -8.35 12.93 -4.70
C GLU A 143 -9.07 11.95 -3.77
N VAL A 144 -9.11 12.24 -2.46
CA VAL A 144 -9.82 11.41 -1.47
C VAL A 144 -11.31 11.33 -1.79
N ASN A 145 -11.95 12.45 -2.15
CA ASN A 145 -13.36 12.49 -2.49
C ASN A 145 -13.67 11.74 -3.79
N SER A 146 -12.82 11.89 -4.81
CA SER A 146 -12.94 11.15 -6.08
C SER A 146 -12.88 9.64 -5.82
N HIS A 147 -11.88 9.18 -5.08
CA HIS A 147 -11.77 7.77 -4.73
C HIS A 147 -12.95 7.27 -3.89
N PHE A 148 -13.42 8.06 -2.90
CA PHE A 148 -14.59 7.70 -2.11
C PHE A 148 -15.86 7.57 -2.97
N TYR A 149 -16.06 8.50 -3.92
CA TYR A 149 -17.17 8.46 -4.86
C TYR A 149 -17.13 7.18 -5.72
N GLN A 150 -15.98 6.86 -6.32
CA GLN A 150 -15.82 5.67 -7.17
C GLN A 150 -16.13 4.38 -6.41
N VAL A 151 -15.59 4.26 -5.20
CA VAL A 151 -15.84 3.10 -4.33
C VAL A 151 -17.31 3.03 -3.94
N LYS A 152 -17.92 4.17 -3.58
CA LYS A 152 -19.32 4.22 -3.15
C LYS A 152 -20.27 3.76 -4.26
N VAL A 153 -20.09 4.25 -5.47
CA VAL A 153 -20.93 3.90 -6.64
C VAL A 153 -20.98 2.38 -6.85
N VAL A 154 -19.82 1.71 -6.79
CA VAL A 154 -19.76 0.26 -6.99
C VAL A 154 -20.26 -0.49 -5.75
N ALA A 155 -19.91 -0.02 -4.54
CA ALA A 155 -20.29 -0.65 -3.29
C ALA A 155 -21.80 -0.67 -3.04
N GLU A 156 -22.52 0.39 -3.42
CA GLU A 156 -23.97 0.49 -3.23
C GLU A 156 -24.72 -0.59 -4.02
N GLU A 157 -24.30 -0.89 -5.25
CA GLU A 157 -24.91 -1.93 -6.09
C GLU A 157 -24.66 -3.34 -5.55
N MET A 158 -23.55 -3.54 -4.85
CA MET A 158 -23.19 -4.80 -4.21
C MET A 158 -23.85 -4.99 -2.83
N GLY A 159 -24.58 -3.99 -2.33
CA GLY A 159 -25.12 -4.02 -0.96
C GLY A 159 -24.04 -4.03 0.13
N VAL A 160 -22.88 -3.40 -0.13
CA VAL A 160 -21.77 -3.29 0.82
C VAL A 160 -21.58 -1.85 1.30
N GLY A 161 -21.34 -1.70 2.60
CA GLY A 161 -20.96 -0.46 3.24
C GLY A 161 -19.45 -0.35 3.40
N ILE A 162 -18.97 0.88 3.48
CA ILE A 162 -17.55 1.22 3.66
C ILE A 162 -17.39 2.01 4.96
N LEU A 163 -16.43 1.60 5.80
CA LEU A 163 -16.19 2.19 7.11
C LEU A 163 -14.73 2.65 7.27
N GLY A 164 -14.53 3.94 7.51
CA GLY A 164 -13.24 4.54 7.81
C GLY A 164 -13.02 4.68 9.31
N ILE A 165 -12.59 3.60 9.97
CA ILE A 165 -12.19 3.61 11.38
C ILE A 165 -10.85 2.87 11.52
N ASP A 166 -10.05 3.21 12.53
CA ASP A 166 -8.74 2.58 12.71
C ASP A 166 -8.82 1.15 13.24
N PHE A 167 -9.83 0.85 14.07
CA PHE A 167 -9.98 -0.43 14.71
C PHE A 167 -11.39 -1.00 14.55
N ARG A 168 -11.45 -2.26 14.15
CA ARG A 168 -12.72 -2.96 13.96
C ARG A 168 -13.18 -3.59 15.28
N GLN A 169 -14.22 -3.01 15.90
CA GLN A 169 -14.65 -3.37 17.25
C GLN A 169 -15.48 -4.67 17.35
N LYS A 170 -16.22 -5.04 16.29
CA LYS A 170 -17.27 -6.08 16.39
C LYS A 170 -16.80 -7.53 16.27
N TRP A 171 -15.68 -7.80 15.60
CA TRP A 171 -15.31 -9.16 15.19
C TRP A 171 -13.92 -9.56 15.72
N GLY A 172 -13.81 -10.74 16.32
CA GLY A 172 -12.53 -11.27 16.80
C GLY A 172 -11.58 -11.67 15.66
N ILE A 173 -10.28 -11.80 15.98
CA ILE A 173 -9.21 -12.11 15.02
C ILE A 173 -9.48 -13.39 14.22
N LYS A 174 -10.18 -14.38 14.81
CA LYS A 174 -10.54 -15.65 14.14
C LYS A 174 -11.40 -15.47 12.88
N GLY A 175 -12.05 -14.31 12.69
CA GLY A 175 -12.86 -14.00 11.51
C GLY A 175 -12.16 -13.13 10.46
N ILE A 176 -10.87 -12.85 10.61
CA ILE A 176 -10.11 -12.02 9.68
C ILE A 176 -9.51 -12.92 8.60
N LEU A 177 -9.73 -12.57 7.33
CA LEU A 177 -9.12 -13.23 6.19
C LEU A 177 -7.65 -12.81 6.08
N ILE A 178 -6.76 -13.45 6.84
CA ILE A 178 -5.38 -12.99 7.09
C ILE A 178 -4.43 -13.05 5.87
N ARG A 179 -4.80 -13.68 4.75
CA ARG A 179 -3.80 -14.09 3.75
C ARG A 179 -4.27 -13.98 2.30
N LEU A 180 -3.89 -12.88 1.65
CA LEU A 180 -4.04 -12.69 0.20
C LEU A 180 -2.72 -12.41 -0.53
N LYS A 181 -1.70 -11.85 0.14
CA LYS A 181 -0.37 -11.58 -0.42
C LYS A 181 0.70 -12.43 0.25
N GLY A 182 1.73 -12.82 -0.51
CA GLY A 182 2.92 -13.51 0.04
C GLY A 182 3.69 -12.69 1.10
N ARG A 183 3.43 -11.38 1.21
CA ARG A 183 3.98 -10.49 2.26
C ARG A 183 2.90 -9.51 2.75
N PRO A 184 2.65 -9.42 4.07
CA PRO A 184 1.74 -8.42 4.61
C PRO A 184 2.37 -7.03 4.50
N ILE A 185 1.74 -6.14 3.76
CA ILE A 185 2.06 -4.70 3.76
C ILE A 185 1.24 -4.10 4.89
N TRP A 186 1.90 -3.42 5.82
CA TRP A 186 1.27 -2.50 6.76
C TRP A 186 1.79 -1.12 6.41
N THR A 187 0.94 -0.23 5.90
CA THR A 187 1.33 1.18 5.69
C THR A 187 0.32 2.09 6.36
N LEU A 188 0.77 2.87 7.36
CA LEU A 188 0.24 4.19 7.66
C LEU A 188 1.45 5.10 7.56
N VAL A 189 1.58 5.82 6.46
CA VAL A 189 2.68 6.77 6.25
C VAL A 189 2.08 8.04 5.66
N LEU A 190 2.00 9.10 6.46
CA LEU A 190 2.06 10.45 5.92
C LEU A 190 3.46 10.60 5.30
N LYS A 191 3.54 10.50 3.97
CA LYS A 191 4.80 10.68 3.26
C LYS A 191 4.86 12.13 2.82
N LEU A 192 5.47 12.96 3.65
CA LEU A 192 6.07 14.20 3.17
C LEU A 192 7.24 13.77 2.29
N THR A 193 7.12 13.95 0.97
CA THR A 193 8.18 13.64 0.01
C THR A 193 8.61 14.86 -0.76
#